data_AF-A0A7S1SWQ2-F1
#
_entry.id   AF-A0A7S1SWQ2-F1
#
_cell.length_a   1.000
_cell.length_b   1.000
_cell.length_c   1.000
_cell.angle_alpha   90.00
_cell.angle_beta   90.00
_cell.angle_gamma   90.00
#
_symmetry.space_group_name_H-M   'P 1'
#
loop_
_entity.id
_entity.type
_entity.pdbx_description
1 polymer ?
#
loop_
_entity_poly.entity_id
_entity_poly.type
_entity_poly.pdbx_seq_one_letter_code
_entity_poly.pdbx_strand_id
1 'polypeptide(L)'
;VSQHSTPAQVTQVCEEDGRVACVKSADGQLWPADVVVSNVDVPSSYGLLDSEYGRGREAALSGLDYSAGVIAFNWVLDRRYDQLLHHNIFLSGWCASATQCAPQTR
;
A
#
# COMPACT_ATOMS: atom_id res chain seq x y z
N VAL A 1 -6.54 14.15 -24.77
CA VAL A 1 -5.82 13.05 -25.45
C VAL A 1 -5.50 12.02 -24.39
N SER A 2 -6.26 10.92 -24.32
CA SER A 2 -6.05 9.89 -23.30
C SER A 2 -4.87 9.01 -23.72
N GLN A 3 -3.66 9.39 -23.31
CA GLN A 3 -2.50 8.49 -23.39
C GLN A 3 -2.73 7.39 -22.35
N HIS A 4 -3.17 6.21 -22.81
CA HIS A 4 -3.10 5.02 -21.97
C HIS A 4 -1.70 4.43 -22.20
N SER A 5 -0.81 4.62 -21.22
CA SER A 5 0.42 3.85 -21.15
C SER A 5 0.09 2.41 -20.75
N THR A 6 0.86 1.47 -21.27
CA THR A 6 0.89 0.08 -20.80
C THR A 6 1.20 0.05 -19.30
N PRO A 7 0.74 -0.96 -18.53
CA PRO A 7 1.13 -1.11 -17.14
C PRO A 7 2.65 -1.18 -17.05
N ALA A 8 3.26 -0.19 -16.38
CA ALA A 8 4.69 -0.12 -16.19
C ALA A 8 4.99 0.11 -14.70
N GLN A 9 5.92 -0.67 -14.16
CA GLN A 9 6.37 -0.46 -12.80
C GLN A 9 7.19 0.82 -12.76
N VAL A 10 6.69 1.85 -12.07
CA VAL A 10 7.43 3.08 -11.80
C VAL A 10 8.52 2.78 -10.77
N THR A 11 9.73 3.27 -11.02
CA THR A 11 10.89 3.09 -10.15
C THR A 11 11.44 4.40 -9.61
N GLN A 12 11.13 5.53 -10.25
CA GLN A 12 11.65 6.82 -9.82
C GLN A 12 10.77 7.97 -10.30
N VAL A 13 10.66 9.01 -9.48
CA VAL A 13 10.22 10.35 -9.86
C VAL A 13 11.48 11.21 -9.98
N CYS A 14 11.73 11.75 -11.16
CA CYS A 14 12.89 12.58 -11.44
C CYS A 14 12.68 13.98 -10.88
N GLU A 15 13.72 14.53 -10.25
CA GLU A 15 13.70 15.88 -9.67
C GLU A 15 14.80 16.74 -10.29
N GLU A 16 14.45 17.95 -10.74
CA GLU A 16 15.37 18.98 -11.24
C GLU A 16 15.05 20.29 -10.51
N ASP A 17 16.07 20.94 -9.92
CA ASP A 17 15.93 22.17 -9.14
C ASP A 17 14.81 22.13 -8.07
N GLY A 18 14.66 20.97 -7.43
CA GLY A 18 13.63 20.74 -6.40
C GLY A 18 12.21 20.64 -6.93
N ARG A 19 12.03 20.39 -8.24
CA ARG A 19 10.74 20.19 -8.89
C ARG A 19 10.71 18.86 -9.63
N VAL A 20 9.52 18.29 -9.77
CA VAL A 20 9.30 17.14 -10.63
C VAL A 20 9.65 17.49 -12.07
N ALA A 21 10.36 16.59 -12.75
CA ALA A 21 10.68 16.70 -14.18
C ALA A 21 10.15 15.50 -14.98
N CYS A 22 10.18 14.29 -14.40
CA CYS A 22 9.69 13.09 -15.06
C CYS A 22 9.32 11.96 -14.10
N VAL A 23 8.75 10.90 -14.67
CA VAL A 23 8.61 9.58 -14.07
C VAL A 23 9.41 8.58 -14.90
N LYS A 24 10.13 7.68 -14.23
CA LYS A 24 10.89 6.60 -14.84
C LYS A 24 10.31 5.24 -14.44
N SER A 25 10.22 4.33 -15.40
CA SER A 25 9.87 2.93 -15.13
C SER A 25 11.06 2.00 -15.05
N ALA A 26 10.79 0.78 -14.57
CA ALA A 26 11.76 -0.31 -14.46
C ALA A 26 12.39 -0.71 -15.80
N ASP A 27 11.68 -0.56 -16.91
CA ASP A 27 12.19 -0.80 -18.27
C ASP A 27 12.98 0.39 -18.85
N GLY A 28 13.12 1.47 -18.08
CA GLY A 28 13.88 2.66 -18.46
C GLY A 28 13.10 3.69 -19.27
N GLN A 29 11.80 3.49 -19.53
CA GLN A 29 10.98 4.51 -20.16
C GLN A 29 10.87 5.75 -19.25
N LEU A 30 10.91 6.93 -19.87
CA LEU A 30 10.78 8.23 -19.20
C LEU A 30 9.53 8.94 -19.71
N TRP A 31 8.70 9.40 -18.78
CA TRP A 31 7.55 10.25 -19.06
C TRP A 31 7.78 11.63 -18.44
N PRO A 32 7.98 12.69 -19.25
CA PRO A 32 8.03 14.06 -18.74
C PRO A 32 6.73 14.41 -18.01
N ALA A 33 6.86 15.07 -16.86
CA ALA A 33 5.72 15.47 -16.05
C ALA A 33 6.07 16.70 -15.21
N ASP A 34 5.17 17.68 -15.17
CA ASP A 34 5.29 18.84 -14.28
C ASP A 34 4.74 18.55 -12.87
N VAL A 35 3.85 17.55 -12.77
CA VAL A 35 3.17 17.13 -11.54
C VAL A 35 3.02 15.62 -11.53
N VAL A 36 3.30 14.99 -10.39
CA VAL A 36 3.06 13.56 -10.15
C VAL A 36 2.09 13.42 -8.98
N VAL A 37 1.04 12.62 -9.17
CA VAL A 37 0.10 12.22 -8.12
C VAL A 37 0.33 10.75 -7.82
N SER A 38 0.85 10.46 -6.63
CA SER A 38 1.09 9.09 -6.18
C SER A 38 -0.12 8.53 -5.45
N ASN A 39 -0.52 7.31 -5.82
CA ASN A 39 -1.52 6.52 -5.10
C ASN A 39 -0.94 5.20 -4.54
N VAL A 40 0.39 5.04 -4.57
CA VAL A 40 1.05 3.97 -3.79
C VAL A 40 1.12 4.41 -2.33
N ASP A 41 1.42 3.48 -1.41
CA ASP A 41 1.54 3.82 0.01
C ASP A 41 2.58 4.94 0.24
N VAL A 42 2.44 5.64 1.36
CA VAL A 42 3.21 6.85 1.66
C VAL A 42 4.73 6.58 1.73
N PRO A 43 5.22 5.53 2.45
CA PRO A 43 6.64 5.19 2.44
C PRO A 43 7.16 4.94 1.03
N SER A 44 6.49 4.08 0.26
CA SER A 44 6.88 3.77 -1.12
C SER A 44 6.86 5.00 -2.01
N SER A 45 5.92 5.93 -1.80
CA SER A 45 5.86 7.20 -2.53
C SER A 45 7.12 8.05 -2.29
N TYR A 46 7.62 8.12 -1.07
CA TYR A 46 8.87 8.83 -0.76
C TYR A 46 10.10 8.10 -1.29
N GLY A 47 10.08 6.76 -1.30
CA GLY A 47 11.16 5.94 -1.88
C GLY A 47 11.33 6.10 -3.40
N LEU A 48 10.35 6.69 -4.10
CA LEU A 48 10.49 7.05 -5.51
C LEU A 48 11.30 8.35 -5.72
N LEU A 49 11.58 9.12 -4.66
CA LEU A 49 12.31 10.38 -4.73
C LEU A 49 13.79 10.16 -4.34
N ASP A 50 14.70 10.42 -5.28
CA ASP A 50 16.14 10.31 -5.05
C ASP A 50 16.74 11.49 -4.26
N SER A 51 15.93 12.45 -3.83
CA SER A 51 16.39 13.52 -2.94
C SER A 51 16.72 13.00 -1.53
N GLU A 52 17.59 13.74 -0.83
CA GLU A 52 17.86 13.49 0.60
C GLU A 52 16.57 13.55 1.44
N TYR A 53 15.67 14.46 1.07
CA TYR A 53 14.33 14.56 1.67
C TYR A 53 13.53 13.27 1.47
N GLY A 54 13.46 12.75 0.23
CA GLY A 54 12.78 11.49 -0.08
C GLY A 54 13.28 10.33 0.78
N ARG A 55 14.59 10.06 0.73
CA ARG A 55 15.24 8.99 1.51
C ARG A 55 15.02 9.13 3.02
N GLY A 56 15.12 10.36 3.54
CA GLY A 56 14.92 10.61 4.97
C GLY A 56 13.48 10.32 5.42
N ARG A 57 12.49 10.68 4.59
CA ARG A 57 11.07 10.40 4.86
C ARG A 57 10.75 8.91 4.73
N GLU A 58 11.26 8.26 3.69
CA GLU A 58 11.13 6.82 3.52
C GLU A 58 11.66 6.07 4.74
N ALA A 59 12.91 6.33 5.14
CA ALA A 59 13.54 5.65 6.29
C ALA A 59 12.76 5.86 7.60
N ALA A 60 12.28 7.08 7.85
CA ALA A 60 11.52 7.40 9.05
C ALA A 60 10.15 6.68 9.09
N LEU A 61 9.50 6.53 7.94
CA LEU A 61 8.17 5.92 7.85
C LEU A 61 8.23 4.39 7.76
N SER A 62 9.21 3.83 7.07
CA SER A 62 9.36 2.37 6.91
C SER A 62 9.61 1.65 8.24
N GLY A 63 10.11 2.35 9.27
CA GLY A 63 10.33 1.78 10.61
C GLY A 63 9.11 1.81 11.55
N LEU A 64 7.95 2.29 11.09
CA LEU A 64 6.76 2.39 11.94
C LEU A 64 5.98 1.07 12.03
N ASP A 65 5.25 0.91 13.14
CA ASP A 65 4.26 -0.15 13.29
C ASP A 65 3.00 0.20 12.50
N TYR A 66 2.77 -0.53 11.40
CA TYR A 66 1.56 -0.39 10.59
C TYR A 66 0.37 -1.14 11.19
N SER A 67 -0.84 -0.75 10.78
CA SER A 67 -2.05 -1.51 11.10
C SER A 67 -1.90 -2.97 10.68
N ALA A 68 -2.52 -3.88 11.43
CA ALA A 68 -2.50 -5.30 11.13
C ALA A 68 -2.88 -5.58 9.66
N GLY A 69 -2.08 -6.41 9.00
CA GLY A 69 -2.36 -6.88 7.65
C GLY A 69 -3.55 -7.86 7.62
N VAL A 70 -3.97 -8.20 6.41
CA VAL A 70 -5.04 -9.19 6.17
C VAL A 70 -4.45 -10.38 5.42
N ILE A 71 -4.78 -11.59 5.87
CA ILE A 71 -4.58 -12.81 5.09
C ILE A 71 -5.94 -13.14 4.46
N ALA A 72 -5.99 -13.15 3.12
CA ALA A 72 -7.22 -13.38 2.37
C ALA A 72 -7.16 -14.73 1.64
N PHE A 73 -8.19 -15.55 1.84
CA PHE A 73 -8.42 -16.78 1.08
C PHE A 73 -9.61 -16.57 0.15
N ASN A 74 -9.37 -16.65 -1.16
CA ASN A 74 -10.44 -16.61 -2.17
C ASN A 74 -10.70 -18.04 -2.64
N TRP A 75 -11.84 -18.62 -2.25
CA TRP A 75 -12.22 -19.99 -2.59
C TRP A 75 -13.46 -20.02 -3.48
N VAL A 76 -13.40 -20.85 -4.52
CA VAL A 76 -14.56 -21.20 -5.34
C VAL A 76 -15.16 -22.48 -4.79
N LEU A 77 -16.48 -22.46 -4.55
CA LEU A 77 -17.22 -23.58 -3.98
C LEU A 77 -18.23 -24.08 -5.02
N ASP A 78 -18.47 -25.38 -5.04
CA ASP A 78 -19.42 -26.05 -5.95
C ASP A 78 -20.86 -26.05 -5.42
N ARG A 79 -21.08 -25.43 -4.26
CA ARG A 79 -22.38 -25.37 -3.58
C ARG A 79 -22.61 -24.04 -2.87
N ARG A 80 -23.89 -23.74 -2.62
CA ARG A 80 -24.34 -22.61 -1.79
C ARG A 80 -24.50 -23.03 -0.33
N TYR A 81 -24.24 -22.09 0.58
CA TYR A 81 -24.40 -22.24 2.03
C TYR A 81 -25.44 -21.21 2.52
N ASP A 82 -26.70 -21.62 2.59
CA ASP A 82 -27.82 -20.71 2.93
C ASP A 82 -27.78 -20.18 4.37
N GLN A 83 -26.98 -20.80 5.25
CA GLN A 83 -26.77 -20.32 6.62
C GLN A 83 -25.81 -19.13 6.72
N LEU A 84 -25.08 -18.78 5.65
CA LEU A 84 -24.17 -17.66 5.64
C LEU A 84 -24.87 -16.40 5.14
N LEU A 85 -24.69 -15.29 5.86
CA LEU A 85 -25.16 -13.96 5.45
C LEU A 85 -24.15 -13.31 4.50
N HIS A 86 -24.43 -12.09 4.03
CA HIS A 86 -23.52 -11.34 3.15
C HIS A 86 -22.16 -11.04 3.81
N HIS A 87 -22.16 -10.78 5.13
CA HIS A 87 -20.96 -10.62 5.94
C HIS A 87 -21.05 -11.54 7.16
N ASN A 88 -20.07 -12.41 7.32
CA ASN A 88 -19.98 -13.34 8.44
C ASN A 88 -18.69 -13.06 9.20
N ILE A 89 -18.77 -12.99 10.53
CA ILE A 89 -17.62 -12.81 11.41
C ILE A 89 -17.55 -14.03 12.33
N PHE A 90 -16.41 -14.69 12.33
CA PHE A 90 -16.12 -15.80 13.22
C PHE A 90 -15.07 -15.34 14.23
N LEU A 91 -15.44 -15.31 15.51
CA LEU A 91 -14.55 -14.91 16.58
C LEU A 91 -13.70 -16.10 17.04
N SER A 92 -12.45 -15.83 17.44
CA SER A 92 -11.61 -16.85 18.05
C SER A 92 -12.13 -17.23 19.44
N GLY A 93 -11.92 -18.49 19.85
CA GLY A 93 -12.41 -19.01 21.13
C GLY A 93 -11.87 -18.28 22.37
N TRP A 94 -10.72 -17.61 22.25
CA TRP A 94 -10.16 -16.75 23.31
C TRP A 94 -11.05 -15.54 23.62
N CYS A 95 -11.84 -15.09 22.65
CA CYS A 95 -12.72 -13.91 22.78
C CYS A 95 -14.12 -14.27 23.33
N ALA A 96 -14.34 -15.50 23.79
CA ALA A 96 -15.65 -15.96 24.26
C ALA A 96 -16.03 -15.44 25.67
N SER A 97 -15.07 -14.91 26.45
CA SER A 97 -15.31 -14.18 27.70
C SER A 97 -14.91 -12.72 27.53
N ALA A 98 -15.89 -11.86 27.24
CA ALA A 98 -15.69 -10.42 27.07
C ALA A 98 -15.00 -9.72 28.28
N THR A 99 -14.94 -10.38 29.43
CA THR A 99 -14.28 -9.93 30.66
C THR A 99 -12.78 -10.27 30.76
N GLN A 100 -12.20 -11.05 29.84
CA GLN A 100 -10.78 -11.45 29.89
C GLN A 100 -9.87 -10.74 28.88
N CYS A 101 -10.43 -9.98 27.95
CA CYS A 101 -9.66 -9.09 27.07
C CYS A 101 -9.35 -7.76 27.78
N ALA A 102 -8.66 -7.81 28.92
CA ALA A 102 -7.95 -6.64 29.41
C ALA A 102 -6.66 -6.46 28.57
N PRO A 103 -6.32 -5.25 28.13
CA PRO A 103 -5.05 -5.02 27.44
C PRO A 103 -3.91 -5.39 28.40
N GLN A 104 -3.11 -6.40 28.03
CA GLN A 104 -1.81 -6.59 28.65
C GLN A 104 -0.92 -5.46 28.15
N THR A 105 -0.88 -4.36 28.91
CA THR A 105 0.13 -3.31 28.75
C THR A 105 1.50 -3.94 28.96
N ARG A 106 2.35 -3.90 27.94
CA ARG A 106 3.79 -4.10 28.10
C ARG A 106 4.41 -2.91 28.83
#